data_AF-A0A6P4JGJ0-F1
#
_entry.id   AF-A0A6P4JGJ0-F1
#
_cell.length_a   1.000
_cell.length_b   1.000
_cell.length_c   1.000
_cell.angle_alpha   90.00
_cell.angle_beta   90.00
_cell.angle_gamma   90.00
#
_symmetry.space_group_name_H-M   'P 1'
#
loop_
_entity.id
_entity.type
_entity.pdbx_description
1 polymer ?
#
loop_
_entity_poly.entity_id
_entity_poly.type
_entity_poly.pdbx_seq_one_letter_code
_entity_poly.pdbx_strand_id
1 'polypeptide(L)'
;MPRHRPTFKTDVIGDLDLSPEGAIDDYRVSRQQDQFFVKPPNWDSAGESIEMLYIANLREYEAMKQLQGQLLKDAKRQTAMNVHRIRKMNKIQERLRKRFVEVNGFIKDCADKKRSADKCIREETVHHEELSSSIDDFKTSIGELSTFRNALKATVAEFQPYEQVLDEVVKVSDIFVSPKDCIDRCDALMLAQVEIHELKSQKLNEIEKMRQRMVQITSEAALTVLGLKNDLARLERSYVQSRATCLKWEKALTACKDAPSNYTLDKDRMFDAILVLYRILCKRRDVSPSLHSYEIDRIMSFIMREIDLLSSVLREVESGKSDKLDSGQIC
;
A
#
# COMPACT_ATOMS: atom_id res chain seq x y z
N MET A 1 123.25 65.38 53.65
CA MET A 1 122.09 65.03 52.80
C MET A 1 121.80 63.53 52.83
N PRO A 2 120.64 63.08 53.31
CA PRO A 2 119.96 61.94 52.73
C PRO A 2 119.04 62.48 51.62
N ARG A 3 119.39 62.17 50.38
CA ARG A 3 118.54 62.43 49.21
C ARG A 3 117.33 61.50 49.32
N HIS A 4 116.14 62.05 49.55
CA HIS A 4 114.92 61.27 49.37
C HIS A 4 114.85 60.82 47.91
N ARG A 5 114.52 59.53 47.73
CA ARG A 5 114.31 58.93 46.41
C ARG A 5 113.20 59.71 45.69
N PRO A 6 113.32 59.97 44.38
CA PRO A 6 112.18 60.44 43.62
C PRO A 6 111.02 59.47 43.82
N THR A 7 109.85 60.02 44.09
CA THR A 7 108.59 59.30 44.20
C THR A 7 108.38 58.43 42.96
N PHE A 8 108.10 57.14 43.17
CA PHE A 8 107.88 56.13 42.11
C PHE A 8 106.60 56.35 41.26
N LYS A 9 105.97 57.51 41.36
CA LYS A 9 104.73 57.83 40.65
C LYS A 9 104.85 59.25 40.08
N THR A 10 105.63 59.40 39.02
CA THR A 10 105.42 60.46 38.04
C THR A 10 104.21 60.08 37.20
N ASP A 11 103.25 60.99 37.09
CA ASP A 11 102.05 60.95 36.26
C ASP A 11 101.96 59.83 35.23
N VAL A 12 100.97 58.95 35.40
CA VAL A 12 100.24 58.41 34.26
C VAL A 12 98.76 58.40 34.62
N ILE A 13 98.03 59.28 33.93
CA ILE A 13 96.60 59.21 33.65
C ILE A 13 96.19 57.74 33.42
N GLY A 14 95.36 57.19 34.31
CA GLY A 14 94.70 55.90 34.11
C GLY A 14 95.22 54.77 35.00
N ASP A 15 94.97 54.88 36.30
CA ASP A 15 94.21 53.90 37.08
C ASP A 15 93.99 54.51 38.46
N LEU A 16 92.72 54.70 38.84
CA LEU A 16 92.34 55.25 40.14
C LEU A 16 93.02 54.45 41.26
N ASP A 17 93.77 55.14 42.13
CA ASP A 17 94.25 54.58 43.40
C ASP A 17 93.04 53.99 44.15
N LEU A 18 93.04 52.67 44.37
CA LEU A 18 91.96 51.87 44.93
C LEU A 18 91.76 52.06 46.46
N SER A 19 92.33 53.11 47.05
CA SER A 19 92.24 53.37 48.49
C SER A 19 92.18 54.87 48.79
N PRO A 20 90.98 55.49 48.87
CA PRO A 20 90.83 56.92 49.16
C PRO A 20 91.35 57.31 50.56
N GLU A 21 91.39 56.38 51.52
CA GLU A 21 91.93 56.61 52.87
C GLU A 21 93.44 56.89 52.84
N GLY A 22 94.20 56.14 52.04
CA GLY A 22 95.65 56.34 51.90
C GLY A 22 96.01 57.68 51.24
N ALA A 23 95.19 58.14 50.29
CA ALA A 23 95.40 59.43 49.63
C ALA A 23 95.23 60.63 50.58
N ILE A 24 94.37 60.51 51.61
CA ILE A 24 94.18 61.56 52.63
C ILE A 24 95.38 61.62 53.57
N ASP A 25 95.92 60.48 53.99
CA ASP A 25 97.12 60.42 54.82
C ASP A 25 98.35 60.95 54.08
N ASP A 26 98.52 60.57 52.80
CA ASP A 26 99.59 61.10 51.96
C ASP A 26 99.47 62.63 51.78
N TYR A 27 98.26 63.16 51.60
CA TYR A 27 98.01 64.60 51.52
C TYR A 27 98.28 65.33 52.85
N ARG A 28 97.94 64.74 54.01
CA ARG A 28 98.24 65.30 55.34
C ARG A 28 99.73 65.34 55.62
N VAL A 29 100.46 64.27 55.27
CA VAL A 29 101.91 64.19 55.41
C VAL A 29 102.58 65.22 54.50
N SER A 30 102.13 65.37 53.25
CA SER A 30 102.63 66.41 52.33
C SER A 30 102.42 67.82 52.88
N ARG A 31 101.24 68.13 53.42
CA ARG A 31 100.94 69.44 54.04
C ARG A 31 101.78 69.75 55.27
N GLN A 32 102.07 68.73 56.10
CA GLN A 32 102.95 68.89 57.26
C GLN A 32 104.41 69.09 56.84
N GLN A 33 104.86 68.38 55.80
CA GLN A 33 106.21 68.53 55.26
C GLN A 33 106.45 69.94 54.70
N ASP A 34 105.48 70.53 54.00
CA ASP A 34 105.58 71.92 53.52
C ASP A 34 105.72 72.93 54.67
N GLN A 35 105.11 72.67 55.82
CA GLN A 35 105.12 73.57 56.97
C GLN A 35 106.46 73.55 57.75
N PHE A 36 107.21 72.45 57.68
CA PHE A 36 108.52 72.29 58.31
C PHE A 36 109.70 72.32 57.32
N PHE A 37 109.43 72.61 56.04
CA PHE A 37 110.45 72.65 55.01
C PHE A 37 111.26 73.96 55.09
N VAL A 38 112.35 73.93 55.84
CA VAL A 38 113.37 74.98 55.81
C VAL A 38 114.23 74.76 54.57
N LYS A 39 114.12 75.63 53.56
CA LYS A 39 115.07 75.66 52.43
C LYS A 39 116.46 75.99 52.99
N PRO A 40 117.44 75.07 52.93
CA PRO A 40 118.80 75.40 53.32
C PRO A 40 119.29 76.53 52.40
N PRO A 41 119.98 77.55 52.93
CA PRO A 41 120.51 78.62 52.09
C PRO A 41 121.53 78.04 51.10
N ASN A 42 121.51 78.52 49.85
CA ASN A 42 122.13 77.92 48.65
C ASN A 42 123.61 77.52 48.76
N TRP A 43 124.34 78.00 49.77
CA TRP A 43 125.75 77.67 50.00
C TRP A 43 125.96 76.30 50.68
N ASP A 44 124.91 75.71 51.27
CA ASP A 44 124.94 74.37 51.89
C ASP A 44 124.07 73.34 51.14
N SER A 45 123.62 73.70 49.93
CA SER A 45 123.11 72.75 48.95
C SER A 45 124.27 72.40 48.01
N ALA A 46 124.59 71.12 47.87
CA ALA A 46 125.61 70.67 46.93
C ALA A 46 125.20 71.12 45.52
N GLY A 47 125.78 72.23 45.06
CA GLY A 47 125.51 72.82 43.75
C GLY A 47 125.67 71.78 42.66
N GLU A 48 124.79 71.84 41.67
CA GLU A 48 124.79 70.96 40.51
C GLU A 48 126.04 71.25 39.64
N SER A 49 127.21 70.75 40.06
CA SER A 49 128.36 70.65 39.16
C SER A 49 127.95 69.78 37.96
N ILE A 50 128.43 70.14 36.77
CA ILE A 50 128.24 69.38 35.52
C ILE A 50 128.62 67.91 35.72
N GLU A 51 129.64 67.65 36.54
CA GLU A 51 130.08 66.29 36.89
C GLU A 51 129.05 65.54 37.74
N MET A 52 128.40 66.23 38.68
CA MET A 52 127.35 65.66 39.52
C MET A 52 126.07 65.37 38.71
N LEU A 53 125.73 66.24 37.75
CA LEU A 53 124.65 66.00 36.78
C LEU A 53 124.98 64.85 35.83
N TYR A 54 126.23 64.76 35.36
CA TYR A 54 126.68 63.64 34.54
C TYR A 54 126.61 62.31 35.29
N ILE A 55 127.02 62.28 36.56
CA ILE A 55 126.90 61.09 37.42
C ILE A 55 125.42 60.75 37.69
N ALA A 56 124.55 61.74 37.88
CA ALA A 56 123.11 61.53 38.04
C ALA A 56 122.49 60.96 36.76
N ASN A 57 122.77 61.56 35.59
CA ASN A 57 122.31 61.12 34.29
C ASN A 57 122.80 59.71 33.93
N LEU A 58 124.06 59.38 34.27
CA LEU A 58 124.57 58.02 34.08
C LEU A 58 123.82 57.01 34.95
N ARG A 59 123.57 57.34 36.23
CA ARG A 59 122.78 56.48 37.13
C ARG A 59 121.34 56.32 36.65
N GLU A 60 120.73 57.39 36.15
CA GLU A 60 119.39 57.37 35.56
C GLU A 60 119.34 56.58 34.26
N TYR A 61 120.34 56.75 33.40
CA TYR A 61 120.48 55.98 32.16
C TYR A 61 120.68 54.48 32.44
N GLU A 62 121.51 54.13 33.42
CA GLU A 62 121.69 52.74 33.87
C GLU A 62 120.39 52.19 34.47
N ALA A 63 119.68 52.96 35.29
CA ALA A 63 118.38 52.60 35.83
C ALA A 63 117.32 52.41 34.72
N MET A 64 117.28 53.31 33.73
CA MET A 64 116.39 53.20 32.57
C MET A 64 116.71 51.98 31.71
N LYS A 65 117.99 51.66 31.51
CA LYS A 65 118.41 50.49 30.74
C LYS A 65 118.02 49.19 31.46
N GLN A 66 118.15 49.15 32.79
CA GLN A 66 117.67 48.04 33.61
C GLN A 66 116.15 47.92 33.54
N LEU A 67 115.42 49.05 33.64
CA LEU A 67 113.97 49.09 33.54
C LEU A 67 113.47 48.64 32.16
N GLN A 68 114.07 49.12 31.07
CA GLN A 68 113.74 48.69 29.70
C GLN A 68 113.97 47.18 29.54
N GLY A 69 115.05 46.65 30.13
CA GLY A 69 115.32 45.21 30.16
C GLY A 69 114.25 44.41 30.93
N GLN A 70 113.76 44.95 32.06
CA GLN A 70 112.66 44.36 32.83
C GLN A 70 111.34 44.41 32.06
N LEU A 71 110.97 45.57 31.53
CA LEU A 71 109.74 45.77 30.74
C LEU A 71 109.70 44.86 29.52
N LEU A 72 110.82 44.67 28.82
CA LEU A 72 110.90 43.76 27.67
C LEU A 72 110.73 42.31 28.11
N LYS A 73 111.35 41.89 29.23
CA LYS A 73 111.16 40.55 29.80
C LYS A 73 109.71 40.31 30.22
N ASP A 74 109.08 41.29 30.87
CA ASP A 74 107.69 41.21 31.32
C ASP A 74 106.72 41.22 30.15
N ALA A 75 106.95 42.05 29.12
CA ALA A 75 106.17 42.04 27.89
C ALA A 75 106.27 40.69 27.15
N LYS A 76 107.48 40.10 27.08
CA LYS A 76 107.67 38.74 26.52
C LYS A 76 106.96 37.66 27.33
N ARG A 77 106.99 37.77 28.67
CA ARG A 77 106.28 36.83 29.55
C ARG A 77 104.76 36.97 29.39
N GLN A 78 104.27 38.20 29.33
CA GLN A 78 102.84 38.50 29.21
C GLN A 78 102.29 38.10 27.85
N THR A 79 103.03 38.34 26.76
CA THR A 79 102.65 37.86 25.43
C THR A 79 102.58 36.33 25.37
N ALA A 80 103.55 35.62 25.96
CA ALA A 80 103.51 34.15 26.05
C ALA A 80 102.30 33.65 26.85
N MET A 81 101.98 34.29 27.98
CA MET A 81 100.79 33.99 28.78
C MET A 81 99.48 34.27 28.02
N ASN A 82 99.41 35.39 27.31
CA ASN A 82 98.25 35.77 26.50
C ASN A 82 98.03 34.80 25.34
N VAL A 83 99.09 34.40 24.64
CA VAL A 83 99.01 33.37 23.59
C VAL A 83 98.48 32.05 24.16
N HIS A 84 98.93 31.65 25.35
CA HIS A 84 98.40 30.45 26.02
C HIS A 84 96.91 30.59 26.38
N ARG A 85 96.50 31.75 26.90
CA ARG A 85 95.10 32.06 27.26
C ARG A 85 94.19 32.04 26.03
N ILE A 86 94.61 32.67 24.92
CA ILE A 86 93.88 32.68 23.65
C ILE A 86 93.73 31.27 23.11
N ARG A 87 94.80 30.45 23.13
CA ARG A 87 94.73 29.04 22.71
C ARG A 87 93.76 28.23 23.56
N LYS A 88 93.76 28.43 24.88
CA LYS A 88 92.83 27.75 25.80
C LYS A 88 91.38 28.16 25.53
N MET A 89 91.14 29.45 25.32
CA MET A 89 89.82 29.99 24.97
C MET A 89 89.31 29.39 23.66
N ASN A 90 90.11 29.38 22.59
CA ASN A 90 89.72 28.80 21.31
C ASN A 90 89.41 27.29 21.42
N LYS A 91 90.19 26.54 22.22
CA LYS A 91 89.90 25.12 22.50
C LYS A 91 88.56 24.92 23.21
N ILE A 92 88.21 25.79 24.16
CA ILE A 92 86.93 25.73 24.88
C ILE A 92 85.79 26.09 23.94
N GLN A 93 85.93 27.15 23.15
CA GLN A 93 84.93 27.58 22.18
C GLN A 93 84.63 26.48 21.15
N GLU A 94 85.66 25.79 20.66
CA GLU A 94 85.49 24.69 19.71
C GLU A 94 84.75 23.50 20.35
N ARG A 95 85.07 23.16 21.61
CA ARG A 95 84.34 22.12 22.36
C ARG A 95 82.88 22.50 22.58
N LEU A 96 82.59 23.77 22.89
CA LEU A 96 81.23 24.27 23.06
C LEU A 96 80.45 24.21 21.74
N ARG A 97 81.05 24.59 20.61
CA ARG A 97 80.44 24.47 19.29
C ARG A 97 80.08 23.02 18.96
N LYS A 98 80.99 22.07 19.19
CA LYS A 98 80.72 20.63 18.97
C LYS A 98 79.55 20.15 19.82
N ARG A 99 79.54 20.46 21.11
CA ARG A 99 78.41 20.13 22.00
C ARG A 99 77.11 20.78 21.56
N PHE A 100 77.14 22.01 21.08
CA PHE A 100 75.95 22.71 20.60
C PHE A 100 75.36 22.02 19.36
N VAL A 101 76.22 21.61 18.42
CA VAL A 101 75.81 20.83 17.24
C VAL A 101 75.22 19.48 17.65
N GLU A 102 75.85 18.77 18.58
CA GLU A 102 75.36 17.50 19.12
C GLU A 102 73.99 17.65 19.79
N VAL A 103 73.82 18.65 20.66
CA VAL A 103 72.56 18.92 21.36
C VAL A 103 71.47 19.35 20.38
N ASN A 104 71.78 20.20 19.41
CA ASN A 104 70.82 20.60 18.39
C ASN A 104 70.40 19.40 17.50
N GLY A 105 71.35 18.53 17.14
CA GLY A 105 71.06 17.27 16.47
C GLY A 105 70.12 16.39 17.30
N PHE A 106 70.43 16.21 18.59
CA PHE A 106 69.58 15.44 19.51
C PHE A 106 68.17 16.02 19.66
N ILE A 107 68.03 17.35 19.75
CA ILE A 107 66.71 18.00 19.82
C ILE A 107 65.91 17.74 18.54
N LYS A 108 66.55 17.85 17.38
CA LYS A 108 65.90 17.55 16.08
C LYS A 108 65.46 16.09 16.02
N ASP A 109 66.33 15.15 16.36
CA ASP A 109 66.01 13.72 16.37
C ASP A 109 64.85 13.41 17.33
N CYS A 110 64.82 14.03 18.51
CA CYS A 110 63.71 13.90 19.44
C CYS A 110 62.41 14.49 18.88
N ALA A 111 62.47 15.64 18.20
CA ALA A 111 61.31 16.23 17.54
C ALA A 111 60.78 15.33 16.41
N ASP A 112 61.67 14.77 15.60
CA ASP A 112 61.29 13.89 14.50
C ASP A 112 60.73 12.55 14.99
N LYS A 113 61.33 11.96 16.04
CA LYS A 113 60.78 10.79 16.71
C LYS A 113 59.41 11.07 17.31
N LYS A 114 59.21 12.23 17.94
CA LYS A 114 57.90 12.64 18.46
C LYS A 114 56.87 12.76 17.34
N ARG A 115 57.20 13.46 16.23
CA ARG A 115 56.30 13.57 15.08
C ARG A 115 55.96 12.20 14.47
N SER A 116 56.94 11.30 14.38
CA SER A 116 56.71 9.95 13.89
C SER A 116 55.79 9.16 14.82
N ALA A 117 56.00 9.24 16.13
CA ALA A 117 55.13 8.60 17.12
C ALA A 117 53.71 9.17 17.07
N ASP A 118 53.57 10.50 17.03
CA ASP A 118 52.26 11.17 16.91
C ASP A 118 51.53 10.76 15.63
N LYS A 119 52.26 10.57 14.51
CA LYS A 119 51.70 10.06 13.27
C LYS A 119 51.22 8.61 13.41
N CYS A 120 52.05 7.72 13.96
CA CYS A 120 51.67 6.33 14.18
C CYS A 120 50.48 6.20 15.13
N ILE A 121 50.42 6.99 16.20
CA ILE A 121 49.28 7.03 17.12
C ILE A 121 48.01 7.39 16.36
N ARG A 122 48.04 8.43 15.50
CA ARG A 122 46.86 8.84 14.73
C ARG A 122 46.40 7.76 13.76
N GLU A 123 47.34 7.12 13.05
CA GLU A 123 47.04 6.02 12.13
C GLU A 123 46.42 4.84 12.88
N GLU A 124 46.98 4.44 14.03
CA GLU A 124 46.40 3.40 14.86
C GLU A 124 45.03 3.77 15.43
N THR A 125 44.81 5.03 15.85
CA THR A 125 43.49 5.43 16.36
C THR A 125 42.42 5.32 15.27
N VAL A 126 42.73 5.72 14.04
CA VAL A 126 41.79 5.61 12.91
C VAL A 126 41.49 4.14 12.62
N HIS A 127 42.54 3.30 12.54
CA HIS A 127 42.34 1.86 12.35
C HIS A 127 41.54 1.21 13.48
N HIS A 128 41.74 1.66 14.73
CA HIS A 128 40.99 1.14 15.86
C HIS A 128 39.50 1.52 15.79
N GLU A 129 39.18 2.74 15.37
CA GLU A 129 37.81 3.20 15.13
C GLU A 129 37.13 2.40 14.02
N GLU A 130 37.80 2.20 12.88
CA GLU A 130 37.31 1.39 11.76
C GLU A 130 37.03 -0.06 12.17
N LEU A 131 37.97 -0.67 12.92
CA LEU A 131 37.84 -2.04 13.38
C LEU A 131 36.74 -2.16 14.45
N SER A 132 36.61 -1.19 15.35
CA SER A 132 35.55 -1.16 16.35
C SER A 132 34.17 -1.05 15.71
N SER A 133 34.01 -0.17 14.71
CA SER A 133 32.75 -0.06 13.95
C SER A 133 32.41 -1.38 13.27
N SER A 134 33.40 -2.00 12.61
CA SER A 134 33.20 -3.29 11.94
C SER A 134 32.81 -4.40 12.92
N ILE A 135 33.43 -4.42 14.12
CA ILE A 135 33.09 -5.37 15.19
C ILE A 135 31.65 -5.17 15.64
N ASP A 136 31.20 -3.92 15.79
CA ASP A 136 29.83 -3.63 16.23
C ASP A 136 28.80 -4.00 15.14
N ASP A 137 29.11 -3.78 13.87
CA ASP A 137 28.28 -4.25 12.74
C ASP A 137 28.19 -5.79 12.68
N PHE A 138 29.28 -6.50 12.98
CA PHE A 138 29.23 -7.96 13.07
C PHE A 138 28.44 -8.43 14.30
N LYS A 139 28.54 -7.74 15.44
CA LYS A 139 27.74 -8.08 16.63
C LYS A 139 26.24 -7.89 16.38
N THR A 140 25.83 -6.81 15.71
CA THR A 140 24.42 -6.59 15.34
C THR A 140 23.94 -7.69 14.39
N SER A 141 24.73 -8.00 13.36
CA SER A 141 24.43 -9.08 12.41
C SER A 141 24.31 -10.45 13.10
N ILE A 142 25.21 -10.76 14.03
CA ILE A 142 25.14 -12.00 14.83
C ILE A 142 23.89 -12.00 15.73
N GLY A 143 23.54 -10.84 16.29
CA GLY A 143 22.31 -10.66 17.06
C GLY A 143 21.06 -11.00 16.24
N GLU A 144 20.95 -10.43 15.04
CA GLU A 144 19.85 -10.69 14.11
C GLU A 144 19.78 -12.15 13.65
N LEU A 145 20.93 -12.75 13.32
CA LEU A 145 20.99 -14.17 12.98
C LEU A 145 20.60 -15.07 14.16
N SER A 146 20.96 -14.68 15.38
CA SER A 146 20.59 -15.40 16.60
C SER A 146 19.09 -15.32 16.87
N THR A 147 18.47 -14.15 16.72
CA THR A 147 17.01 -14.00 16.87
C THR A 147 16.27 -14.78 15.78
N PHE A 148 16.72 -14.71 14.53
CA PHE A 148 16.19 -15.51 13.43
C PHE A 148 16.33 -17.01 13.70
N ARG A 149 17.50 -17.47 14.17
CA ARG A 149 17.72 -18.88 14.53
C ARG A 149 16.76 -19.32 15.63
N ASN A 150 16.55 -18.48 16.65
CA ASN A 150 15.65 -18.82 17.75
C ASN A 150 14.19 -18.86 17.29
N ALA A 151 13.77 -17.94 16.40
CA ALA A 151 12.47 -17.99 15.76
C ALA A 151 12.29 -19.28 14.93
N LEU A 152 13.29 -19.64 14.11
CA LEU A 152 13.26 -20.87 13.31
C LEU A 152 13.23 -22.12 14.20
N LYS A 153 13.95 -22.13 15.33
CA LYS A 153 13.88 -23.24 16.29
C LYS A 153 12.51 -23.34 16.95
N ALA A 154 11.87 -22.20 17.26
CA ALA A 154 10.52 -22.18 17.80
C ALA A 154 9.52 -22.74 16.78
N THR A 155 9.57 -22.30 15.52
CA THR A 155 8.68 -22.83 14.47
C THR A 155 8.93 -24.31 14.22
N VAL A 156 10.17 -24.77 14.19
CA VAL A 156 10.48 -26.21 14.08
C VAL A 156 9.90 -26.99 15.27
N ALA A 157 9.98 -26.46 16.49
CA ALA A 157 9.37 -27.08 17.66
C ALA A 157 7.84 -27.12 17.59
N GLU A 158 7.20 -26.09 17.03
CA GLU A 158 5.76 -26.08 16.76
C GLU A 158 5.35 -27.15 15.74
N PHE A 159 6.19 -27.43 14.74
CA PHE A 159 5.91 -28.43 13.72
C PHE A 159 6.29 -29.87 14.10
N GLN A 160 7.14 -30.04 15.11
CA GLN A 160 7.63 -31.34 15.57
C GLN A 160 6.50 -32.37 15.89
N PRO A 161 5.38 -32.01 16.54
CA PRO A 161 4.29 -32.96 16.79
C PRO A 161 3.66 -33.49 15.50
N TYR A 162 3.54 -32.67 14.46
CA TYR A 162 2.97 -33.10 13.18
C TYR A 162 3.92 -34.04 12.44
N GLU A 163 5.23 -33.81 12.53
CA GLU A 163 6.25 -34.73 12.00
C GLU A 163 6.18 -36.09 12.70
N GLN A 164 6.02 -36.10 14.03
CA GLN A 164 5.83 -37.35 14.79
C GLN A 164 4.58 -38.12 14.35
N VAL A 165 3.46 -37.42 14.13
CA VAL A 165 2.24 -38.05 13.61
C VAL A 165 2.45 -38.61 12.21
N LEU A 166 3.14 -37.90 11.31
CA LEU A 166 3.44 -38.42 9.98
C LEU A 166 4.34 -39.66 10.04
N ASP A 167 5.34 -39.66 10.90
CA ASP A 167 6.19 -40.83 11.15
C ASP A 167 5.40 -42.02 11.72
N GLU A 168 4.46 -41.78 12.63
CA GLU A 168 3.56 -42.82 13.16
C GLU A 168 2.64 -43.38 12.08
N VAL A 169 2.06 -42.51 11.25
CA VAL A 169 1.18 -42.92 10.14
C VAL A 169 1.95 -43.77 9.12
N VAL A 170 3.18 -43.39 8.77
CA VAL A 170 4.04 -44.19 7.87
C VAL A 170 4.42 -45.53 8.49
N LYS A 171 4.61 -45.61 9.82
CA LYS A 171 4.90 -46.88 10.51
C LYS A 171 3.69 -47.82 10.58
N VAL A 172 2.48 -47.28 10.71
CA VAL A 172 1.24 -48.06 10.83
C VAL A 172 0.69 -48.46 9.46
N SER A 173 0.90 -47.64 8.45
CA SER A 173 0.34 -47.80 7.12
C SER A 173 1.40 -48.26 6.11
N ASP A 174 1.24 -49.47 5.57
CA ASP A 174 2.06 -49.98 4.46
C ASP A 174 1.84 -49.21 3.14
N ILE A 175 0.91 -48.26 3.11
CA ILE A 175 0.53 -47.50 1.92
C ILE A 175 1.56 -46.40 1.59
N PHE A 176 2.29 -45.92 2.59
CA PHE A 176 3.23 -44.81 2.47
C PHE A 176 4.65 -45.29 2.71
N VAL A 177 5.58 -44.93 1.81
CA VAL A 177 6.99 -45.34 1.93
C VAL A 177 7.79 -44.34 2.77
N SER A 178 7.37 -43.08 2.78
CA SER A 178 8.06 -41.97 3.45
C SER A 178 7.03 -40.91 3.88
N PRO A 179 7.30 -40.12 4.95
CA PRO A 179 6.47 -38.97 5.30
C PRO A 179 6.25 -38.01 4.13
N LYS A 180 7.25 -37.87 3.24
CA LYS A 180 7.14 -37.06 2.02
C LYS A 180 6.11 -37.63 1.03
N ASP A 181 6.10 -38.94 0.81
CA ASP A 181 5.11 -39.61 -0.05
C ASP A 181 3.69 -39.47 0.52
N CYS A 182 3.54 -39.45 1.85
CA CYS A 182 2.26 -39.13 2.49
C CYS A 182 1.82 -37.69 2.19
N ILE A 183 2.71 -36.71 2.30
CA ILE A 183 2.42 -35.30 2.02
C ILE A 183 2.08 -35.11 0.53
N ASP A 184 2.92 -35.61 -0.37
CA ASP A 184 2.74 -35.44 -1.82
C ASP A 184 1.42 -36.03 -2.31
N ARG A 185 1.00 -37.19 -1.76
CA ARG A 185 -0.31 -37.78 -2.07
C ARG A 185 -1.47 -37.00 -1.48
N CYS A 186 -1.33 -36.49 -0.26
CA CYS A 186 -2.34 -35.59 0.32
C CYS A 186 -2.48 -34.32 -0.52
N ASP A 187 -1.40 -33.72 -0.97
CA ASP A 187 -1.41 -32.55 -1.85
C ASP A 187 -2.08 -32.86 -3.19
N ALA A 188 -1.73 -33.99 -3.82
CA ALA A 188 -2.39 -34.45 -5.05
C ALA A 188 -3.89 -34.70 -4.84
N LEU A 189 -4.29 -35.28 -3.71
CA LEU A 189 -5.70 -35.49 -3.36
C LEU A 189 -6.43 -34.18 -3.12
N MET A 190 -5.80 -33.21 -2.44
CA MET A 190 -6.36 -31.88 -2.22
C MET A 190 -6.56 -31.13 -3.54
N LEU A 191 -5.58 -31.17 -4.45
CA LEU A 191 -5.71 -30.60 -5.79
C LEU A 191 -6.84 -31.27 -6.59
N ALA A 192 -6.86 -32.61 -6.61
CA ALA A 192 -7.93 -33.34 -7.28
C ALA A 192 -9.31 -33.03 -6.68
N GLN A 193 -9.40 -32.85 -5.36
CA GLN A 193 -10.65 -32.47 -4.68
C GLN A 193 -11.14 -31.08 -5.14
N VAL A 194 -10.24 -30.12 -5.30
CA VAL A 194 -10.57 -28.77 -5.82
C VAL A 194 -11.08 -28.87 -7.26
N GLU A 195 -10.40 -29.61 -8.13
CA GLU A 195 -10.81 -29.81 -9.52
C GLU A 195 -12.17 -30.51 -9.63
N ILE A 196 -12.38 -31.57 -8.84
CA ILE A 196 -13.66 -32.28 -8.79
C ILE A 196 -14.78 -31.36 -8.31
N HIS A 197 -14.52 -30.53 -7.29
CA HIS A 197 -15.49 -29.58 -6.78
C HIS A 197 -15.88 -28.55 -7.84
N GLU A 198 -14.90 -28.02 -8.57
CA GLU A 198 -15.14 -27.07 -9.65
C GLU A 198 -15.97 -27.72 -10.78
N LEU A 199 -15.58 -28.90 -11.24
CA LEU A 199 -16.31 -29.64 -12.27
C LEU A 199 -17.74 -29.97 -11.83
N LYS A 200 -17.93 -30.40 -10.58
CA LYS A 200 -19.25 -30.65 -10.00
C LYS A 200 -20.11 -29.38 -9.99
N SER A 201 -19.55 -28.24 -9.59
CA SER A 201 -20.25 -26.95 -9.61
C SER A 201 -20.68 -26.55 -11.02
N GLN A 202 -19.77 -26.71 -12.00
CA GLN A 202 -20.09 -26.47 -13.41
C GLN A 202 -21.23 -27.37 -13.90
N LYS A 203 -21.18 -28.67 -13.60
CA LYS A 203 -22.23 -29.62 -13.99
C LYS A 203 -23.57 -29.36 -13.31
N LEU A 204 -23.58 -28.95 -12.04
CA LEU A 204 -24.81 -28.53 -11.37
C LEU A 204 -25.42 -27.28 -12.02
N ASN A 205 -24.58 -26.31 -12.39
CA ASN A 205 -25.05 -25.12 -13.12
C ASN A 205 -25.61 -25.47 -14.51
N GLU A 206 -25.01 -26.42 -15.23
CA GLU A 206 -25.55 -26.93 -16.49
C GLU A 206 -26.92 -27.59 -16.30
N ILE A 207 -27.06 -28.44 -15.28
CA ILE A 207 -28.33 -29.11 -14.94
C ILE A 207 -29.41 -28.09 -14.58
N GLU A 208 -29.07 -27.07 -13.78
CA GLU A 208 -30.03 -26.04 -13.40
C GLU A 208 -30.47 -25.20 -14.61
N LYS A 209 -29.55 -24.86 -15.52
CA LYS A 209 -29.89 -24.22 -16.80
C LYS A 209 -30.79 -25.10 -17.67
N MET A 210 -30.56 -26.42 -17.70
CA MET A 210 -31.45 -27.35 -18.40
C MET A 210 -32.84 -27.41 -17.76
N ARG A 211 -32.90 -27.45 -16.41
CA ARG A 211 -34.15 -27.44 -15.66
C ARG A 211 -34.95 -26.16 -15.93
N GLN A 212 -34.30 -25.01 -15.89
CA GLN A 212 -34.93 -23.71 -16.21
C GLN A 212 -35.50 -23.69 -17.64
N ARG A 213 -34.72 -24.16 -18.63
CA ARG A 213 -35.19 -24.29 -20.02
C ARG A 213 -36.38 -25.24 -20.14
N MET A 214 -36.34 -26.38 -19.46
CA MET A 214 -37.46 -27.34 -19.46
C MET A 214 -38.72 -26.70 -18.86
N VAL A 215 -38.61 -26.00 -17.73
CA VAL A 215 -39.73 -25.28 -17.12
C VAL A 215 -40.30 -24.24 -18.09
N GLN A 216 -39.45 -23.44 -18.74
CA GLN A 216 -39.87 -22.48 -19.76
C GLN A 216 -40.65 -23.16 -20.89
N ILE A 217 -40.09 -24.19 -21.52
CA ILE A 217 -40.76 -24.92 -22.61
C ILE A 217 -42.08 -25.53 -22.15
N THR A 218 -42.13 -26.12 -20.96
CA THR A 218 -43.39 -26.67 -20.42
C THR A 218 -44.43 -25.60 -20.13
N SER A 219 -44.01 -24.42 -19.67
CA SER A 219 -44.91 -23.29 -19.44
C SER A 219 -45.46 -22.73 -20.76
N GLU A 220 -44.61 -22.60 -21.77
CA GLU A 220 -45.01 -22.20 -23.12
C GLU A 220 -45.98 -23.21 -23.72
N ALA A 221 -45.68 -24.51 -23.63
CA ALA A 221 -46.57 -25.57 -24.09
C ALA A 221 -47.91 -25.58 -23.33
N ALA A 222 -47.91 -25.35 -22.02
CA ALA A 222 -49.14 -25.24 -21.24
C ALA A 222 -49.98 -24.03 -21.68
N LEU A 223 -49.34 -22.89 -21.96
CA LEU A 223 -50.02 -21.70 -22.49
C LEU A 223 -50.58 -21.92 -23.89
N THR A 224 -49.86 -22.60 -24.78
CA THR A 224 -50.38 -22.93 -26.13
C THR A 224 -51.54 -23.90 -26.06
N VAL A 225 -51.47 -24.94 -25.22
CA VAL A 225 -52.59 -25.87 -24.99
C VAL A 225 -53.81 -25.14 -24.41
N LEU A 226 -53.60 -24.22 -23.47
CA LEU A 226 -54.68 -23.40 -22.92
C LEU A 226 -55.31 -22.48 -23.98
N GLY A 227 -54.49 -21.89 -24.85
CA GLY A 227 -54.95 -21.13 -26.02
C GLY A 227 -55.82 -21.97 -26.95
N LEU A 228 -55.33 -23.15 -27.35
CA LEU A 228 -56.07 -24.09 -28.19
C LEU A 228 -57.37 -24.56 -27.54
N LYS A 229 -57.40 -24.78 -26.23
CA LYS A 229 -58.61 -25.15 -25.49
C LYS A 229 -59.65 -24.02 -25.51
N ASN A 230 -59.21 -22.77 -25.43
CA ASN A 230 -60.09 -21.61 -25.55
C ASN A 230 -60.67 -21.50 -26.97
N ASP A 231 -59.82 -21.64 -28.00
CA ASP A 231 -60.26 -21.64 -29.40
C ASP A 231 -61.24 -22.77 -29.70
N LEU A 232 -61.01 -23.98 -29.16
CA LEU A 232 -61.92 -25.11 -29.25
C LEU A 232 -63.26 -24.79 -28.60
N ALA A 233 -63.26 -24.26 -27.37
CA ALA A 233 -64.49 -23.85 -26.69
C ALA A 233 -65.26 -22.75 -27.46
N ARG A 234 -64.54 -21.83 -28.13
CA ARG A 234 -65.16 -20.82 -29.01
C ARG A 234 -65.81 -21.49 -30.23
N LEU A 235 -65.14 -22.46 -30.84
CA LEU A 235 -65.64 -23.19 -32.00
C LEU A 235 -66.87 -24.05 -31.63
N GLU A 236 -66.85 -24.75 -30.49
CA GLU A 236 -67.99 -25.52 -29.99
C GLU A 236 -69.22 -24.64 -29.75
N ARG A 237 -69.04 -23.47 -29.12
CA ARG A 237 -70.14 -22.50 -28.94
C ARG A 237 -70.72 -22.04 -30.26
N SER A 238 -69.86 -21.70 -31.22
CA SER A 238 -70.28 -21.29 -32.57
C SER A 238 -71.01 -22.43 -33.30
N TYR A 239 -70.53 -23.67 -33.17
CA TYR A 239 -71.18 -24.85 -33.74
C TYR A 239 -72.56 -25.10 -33.13
N VAL A 240 -72.69 -25.05 -31.80
CA VAL A 240 -73.98 -25.20 -31.10
C VAL A 240 -74.95 -24.10 -31.52
N GLN A 241 -74.48 -22.86 -31.65
CA GLN A 241 -75.30 -21.74 -32.11
C GLN A 241 -75.79 -21.97 -33.56
N SER A 242 -74.90 -22.35 -34.48
CA SER A 242 -75.25 -22.66 -35.87
C SER A 242 -76.17 -23.87 -35.99
N ARG A 243 -76.00 -24.89 -35.14
CA ARG A 243 -76.92 -26.05 -35.08
C ARG A 243 -78.30 -25.64 -34.57
N ALA A 244 -78.36 -24.78 -33.55
CA ALA A 244 -79.63 -24.26 -33.03
C ALA A 244 -80.36 -23.40 -34.06
N THR A 245 -79.65 -22.57 -34.84
CA THR A 245 -80.27 -21.81 -35.94
C THR A 245 -80.72 -22.74 -37.07
N CYS A 246 -79.94 -23.75 -37.44
CA CYS A 246 -80.33 -24.76 -38.41
C CYS A 246 -81.63 -25.49 -37.99
N LEU A 247 -81.72 -25.97 -36.75
CA LEU A 247 -82.93 -26.60 -36.22
C LEU A 247 -84.15 -25.66 -36.21
N LYS A 248 -83.95 -24.36 -35.94
CA LYS A 248 -85.03 -23.36 -36.03
C LYS A 248 -85.54 -23.25 -37.46
N TRP A 249 -84.64 -23.16 -38.43
CA TRP A 249 -85.00 -23.10 -39.84
C TRP A 249 -85.62 -24.39 -40.36
N GLU A 250 -85.14 -25.55 -39.90
CA GLU A 250 -85.73 -26.85 -40.21
C GLU A 250 -87.16 -26.93 -39.68
N LYS A 251 -87.42 -26.53 -38.42
CA LYS A 251 -88.78 -26.45 -37.87
C LYS A 251 -89.68 -25.48 -38.64
N ALA A 252 -89.15 -24.33 -39.05
CA ALA A 252 -89.90 -23.38 -39.87
C ALA A 252 -90.24 -23.99 -41.25
N LEU A 253 -89.29 -24.72 -41.84
CA LEU A 253 -89.49 -25.41 -43.11
C LEU A 253 -90.52 -26.54 -43.00
N THR A 254 -90.45 -27.37 -41.95
CA THR A 254 -91.45 -28.42 -41.73
C THR A 254 -92.83 -27.82 -41.49
N ALA A 255 -92.95 -26.77 -40.68
CA ALA A 255 -94.22 -26.06 -40.48
C ALA A 255 -94.77 -25.48 -41.79
N CYS A 256 -93.90 -24.92 -42.63
CA CYS A 256 -94.26 -24.42 -43.96
C CYS A 256 -94.70 -25.54 -44.91
N LYS A 257 -94.11 -26.74 -44.80
CA LYS A 257 -94.50 -27.93 -45.58
C LYS A 257 -95.80 -28.56 -45.06
N ASP A 258 -96.01 -28.59 -43.75
CA ASP A 258 -97.20 -29.16 -43.13
C ASP A 258 -98.43 -28.29 -43.35
N ALA A 259 -98.28 -26.95 -43.43
CA ALA A 259 -99.38 -26.03 -43.69
C ALA A 259 -100.20 -26.37 -44.98
N PRO A 260 -99.59 -26.54 -46.18
CA PRO A 260 -100.32 -26.95 -47.37
C PRO A 260 -100.85 -28.38 -47.26
N SER A 261 -100.12 -29.32 -46.62
CA SER A 261 -100.60 -30.70 -46.41
C SER A 261 -101.84 -30.75 -45.52
N ASN A 262 -101.86 -29.96 -44.45
CA ASN A 262 -103.01 -29.85 -43.55
C ASN A 262 -104.18 -29.15 -44.25
N TYR A 263 -103.91 -28.09 -45.03
CA TYR A 263 -104.94 -27.45 -45.85
C TYR A 263 -105.58 -28.41 -46.85
N THR A 264 -104.79 -29.26 -47.52
CA THR A 264 -105.33 -30.29 -48.42
C THR A 264 -106.15 -31.34 -47.66
N LEU A 265 -105.66 -31.82 -46.51
CA LEU A 265 -106.40 -32.78 -45.68
C LEU A 265 -107.72 -32.22 -45.15
N ASP A 266 -107.75 -30.96 -44.72
CA ASP A 266 -108.97 -30.31 -44.25
C ASP A 266 -109.96 -30.09 -45.38
N LYS A 267 -109.48 -29.73 -46.59
CA LYS A 267 -110.31 -29.66 -47.79
C LYS A 267 -110.95 -31.02 -48.12
N ASP A 268 -110.16 -32.10 -48.08
CA ASP A 268 -110.67 -33.46 -48.33
C ASP A 268 -111.68 -33.89 -47.26
N ARG A 269 -111.41 -33.64 -45.98
CA ARG A 269 -112.36 -33.88 -44.87
C ARG A 269 -113.66 -33.10 -45.04
N MET A 270 -113.59 -31.84 -45.46
CA MET A 270 -114.79 -31.04 -45.73
C MET A 270 -115.60 -31.64 -46.87
N PHE A 271 -114.95 -32.07 -47.95
CA PHE A 271 -115.62 -32.74 -49.06
C PHE A 271 -116.29 -34.05 -48.64
N ASP A 272 -115.61 -34.89 -47.85
CA ASP A 272 -116.20 -36.10 -47.30
C ASP A 272 -117.41 -35.81 -46.41
N ALA A 273 -117.34 -34.78 -45.55
CA ALA A 273 -118.46 -34.36 -44.71
C ALA A 273 -119.67 -33.89 -45.54
N ILE A 274 -119.45 -33.12 -46.61
CA ILE A 274 -120.50 -32.70 -47.55
C ILE A 274 -121.16 -33.93 -48.21
N LEU A 275 -120.36 -34.91 -48.63
CA LEU A 275 -120.88 -36.14 -49.24
C LEU A 275 -121.66 -37.01 -48.25
N VAL A 276 -121.23 -37.09 -47.00
CA VAL A 276 -121.96 -37.77 -45.93
C VAL A 276 -123.31 -37.07 -45.67
N LEU A 277 -123.32 -35.74 -45.53
CA LEU A 277 -124.54 -34.96 -45.36
C LEU A 277 -125.52 -35.17 -46.52
N TYR A 278 -125.03 -35.14 -47.76
CA TYR A 278 -125.82 -35.45 -48.95
C TYR A 278 -126.47 -36.83 -48.87
N ARG A 279 -125.68 -37.87 -48.54
CA ARG A 279 -126.19 -39.23 -48.40
C ARG A 279 -127.25 -39.36 -47.30
N ILE A 280 -127.08 -38.67 -46.17
CA ILE A 280 -128.07 -38.67 -45.08
C ILE A 280 -129.37 -38.00 -45.53
N LEU A 281 -129.29 -36.86 -46.22
CA LEU A 281 -130.48 -36.15 -46.72
C LEU A 281 -131.20 -36.93 -47.84
N CYS A 282 -130.45 -37.59 -48.74
CA CYS A 282 -131.02 -38.49 -49.74
C CYS A 282 -131.74 -39.68 -49.10
N LYS A 283 -131.14 -40.32 -48.08
CA LYS A 283 -131.78 -41.39 -47.31
C LYS A 283 -133.05 -40.92 -46.62
N ARG A 284 -133.09 -39.71 -46.08
CA ARG A 284 -134.30 -39.16 -45.44
C ARG A 284 -135.46 -38.98 -46.41
N ARG A 285 -135.18 -38.64 -47.67
CA ARG A 285 -136.19 -38.40 -48.71
C ARG A 285 -136.55 -39.66 -49.51
N ASP A 286 -135.97 -40.82 -49.17
CA ASP A 286 -136.06 -42.06 -49.96
C ASP A 286 -135.67 -41.88 -51.44
N VAL A 287 -134.72 -40.97 -51.71
CA VAL A 287 -134.16 -40.75 -53.05
C VAL A 287 -132.82 -41.46 -53.15
N SER A 288 -132.64 -42.30 -54.16
CA SER A 288 -131.35 -42.93 -54.45
C SER A 288 -130.30 -41.87 -54.80
N PRO A 289 -129.10 -41.87 -54.18
CA PRO A 289 -128.06 -40.89 -54.49
C PRO A 289 -127.63 -41.01 -55.95
N SER A 290 -127.89 -39.99 -56.77
CA SER A 290 -127.56 -39.98 -58.20
C SER A 290 -126.32 -39.12 -58.53
N LEU A 291 -125.95 -38.19 -57.65
CA LEU A 291 -124.83 -37.28 -57.87
C LEU A 291 -123.49 -37.91 -57.45
N HIS A 292 -122.46 -37.69 -58.26
CA HIS A 292 -121.10 -38.21 -58.05
C HIS A 292 -120.21 -37.24 -57.25
N SER A 293 -119.16 -37.79 -56.65
CA SER A 293 -118.24 -37.10 -55.73
C SER A 293 -117.57 -35.82 -56.27
N TYR A 294 -117.49 -35.64 -57.59
CA TYR A 294 -116.86 -34.47 -58.22
C TYR A 294 -117.85 -33.31 -58.47
N GLU A 295 -119.16 -33.51 -58.28
CA GLU A 295 -120.19 -32.48 -58.50
C GLU A 295 -120.56 -31.74 -57.20
N ILE A 296 -119.55 -31.32 -56.44
CA ILE A 296 -119.71 -30.78 -55.08
C ILE A 296 -120.64 -29.56 -55.04
N ASP A 297 -120.55 -28.65 -56.01
CA ASP A 297 -121.39 -27.45 -56.05
C ASP A 297 -122.88 -27.78 -56.22
N ARG A 298 -123.19 -28.82 -57.01
CA ARG A 298 -124.57 -29.30 -57.20
C ARG A 298 -125.08 -30.04 -55.97
N ILE A 299 -124.21 -30.83 -55.34
CA ILE A 299 -124.49 -31.52 -54.08
C ILE A 299 -124.78 -30.49 -52.98
N MET A 300 -123.94 -29.45 -52.85
CA MET A 300 -124.13 -28.38 -51.87
C MET A 300 -125.43 -27.60 -52.13
N SER A 301 -125.73 -27.29 -53.39
CA SER A 301 -127.00 -26.64 -53.77
C SER A 301 -128.23 -27.50 -53.47
N PHE A 302 -128.10 -28.83 -53.50
CA PHE A 302 -129.16 -29.75 -53.09
C PHE A 302 -129.30 -29.79 -51.56
N ILE A 303 -128.19 -29.90 -50.84
CA ILE A 303 -128.15 -29.85 -49.37
C ILE A 303 -128.78 -28.54 -48.86
N MET A 304 -128.38 -27.38 -49.40
CA MET A 304 -128.92 -26.08 -48.98
C MET A 304 -130.43 -26.00 -49.22
N ARG A 305 -130.91 -26.41 -50.40
CA ARG A 305 -132.36 -26.45 -50.70
C ARG A 305 -133.13 -27.36 -49.75
N GLU A 306 -132.59 -28.52 -49.42
CA GLU A 306 -133.24 -29.43 -48.47
C GLU A 306 -133.19 -28.89 -47.04
N ILE A 307 -132.09 -28.30 -46.59
CA ILE A 307 -132.02 -27.65 -45.28
C ILE A 307 -132.99 -26.49 -45.19
N ASP A 308 -133.15 -25.68 -46.25
CA ASP A 308 -134.13 -24.60 -46.32
C ASP A 308 -135.57 -25.14 -46.29
N LEU A 309 -135.84 -26.26 -46.94
CA LEU A 309 -137.14 -26.91 -46.90
C LEU A 309 -137.42 -27.49 -45.50
N LEU A 310 -136.43 -28.11 -44.87
CA LEU A 310 -136.52 -28.62 -43.51
C LEU A 310 -136.69 -27.53 -42.47
N SER A 311 -135.99 -26.41 -42.62
CA SER A 311 -136.14 -25.26 -41.73
C SER A 311 -137.52 -24.61 -41.91
N SER A 312 -138.03 -24.57 -43.14
CA SER A 312 -139.41 -24.13 -43.44
C SER A 312 -140.45 -25.03 -42.77
N VAL A 313 -140.31 -26.36 -42.88
CA VAL A 313 -141.20 -27.34 -42.24
C VAL A 313 -141.11 -27.26 -40.71
N LEU A 314 -139.91 -27.08 -40.15
CA LEU A 314 -139.75 -26.86 -38.70
C LEU A 314 -140.48 -25.61 -38.25
N ARG A 315 -140.37 -24.53 -39.03
CA ARG A 315 -141.08 -23.26 -38.78
C ARG A 315 -142.60 -23.43 -38.83
N GLU A 316 -143.12 -24.24 -39.77
CA GLU A 316 -144.55 -24.56 -39.88
C GLU A 316 -145.04 -25.49 -38.76
N VAL A 317 -144.21 -26.42 -38.28
CA VAL A 317 -144.52 -27.29 -37.13
C VAL A 317 -144.48 -26.50 -35.81
N GLU A 318 -143.59 -25.52 -35.71
CA GLU A 318 -143.54 -24.58 -34.59
C GLU A 318 -144.76 -23.62 -34.60
N SER A 319 -145.25 -23.19 -35.76
CA SER A 319 -146.51 -22.43 -35.88
C SER A 319 -147.77 -23.30 -35.80
N GLY A 320 -147.68 -24.62 -36.06
CA GLY A 320 -148.80 -25.56 -35.92
C GLY A 320 -148.99 -26.10 -34.50
N LYS A 321 -147.98 -25.95 -33.63
CA LYS A 321 -148.08 -26.24 -32.19
C LYS A 321 -148.75 -25.12 -31.39
N SER A 322 -148.88 -23.91 -31.95
CA SER A 322 -149.68 -22.83 -31.33
C SER A 322 -151.19 -22.97 -31.56
N ASP A 323 -151.66 -23.69 -32.58
CA ASP A 323 -153.09 -23.76 -32.96
C ASP A 323 -153.83 -25.04 -32.48
N LYS A 324 -153.18 -25.94 -31.72
CA LYS A 324 -153.79 -27.18 -31.18
C LYS A 324 -153.99 -27.20 -29.66
N LEU A 325 -153.98 -26.04 -29.00
CA LEU A 325 -154.29 -25.89 -27.57
C LEU A 325 -155.67 -25.28 -27.27
N ASP A 326 -156.46 -24.91 -28.29
CA ASP A 326 -157.68 -24.09 -28.13
C ASP A 326 -159.03 -24.78 -28.47
N SER A 327 -159.15 -26.12 -28.46
CA SER A 327 -160.50 -26.73 -28.53
C SER A 327 -160.61 -28.15 -27.94
N GLY A 328 -161.25 -28.24 -26.76
CA GLY A 328 -161.83 -29.43 -26.13
C GLY A 328 -160.98 -30.05 -24.99
N GLN A 329 -160.92 -29.51 -23.77
CA GLN A 329 -161.96 -29.35 -22.72
C GLN A 329 -162.59 -30.71 -22.34
N ILE A 330 -162.44 -31.23 -21.10
CA ILE A 330 -163.45 -31.04 -20.04
C ILE A 330 -164.78 -30.63 -20.70
N CYS A 331 -165.65 -31.54 -21.15
CA CYS A 331 -166.03 -32.86 -20.65
C CYS A 331 -166.04 -33.94 -21.73
#